data_AF-A0A0N4VEH6-F1
#
_entry.id   AF-A0A0N4VEH6-F1
#
_cell.length_a   1.000
_cell.length_b   1.000
_cell.length_c   1.000
_cell.angle_alpha   90.00
_cell.angle_beta   90.00
_cell.angle_gamma   90.00
#
_symmetry.space_group_name_H-M   'P 1'
#
loop_
_entity.id
_entity.type
_entity.pdbx_description
1 polymer ?
#
loop_
_entity_poly.entity_id
_entity_poly.type
_entity_poly.pdbx_seq_one_letter_code
_entity_poly.pdbx_strand_id
1 'polypeptide(L)' 'MLGAKYYDGKKISIPISDDAHNDLIEHWVFQAYSSFLSAFATKR' A
#
# COMPACT_ATOMS: atom_id res chain seq x y z
N MET A 1 14.76 2.64 -18.03
CA MET A 1 13.90 3.26 -16.99
C MET A 1 13.91 2.34 -15.77
N LEU A 2 14.19 2.84 -14.56
CA LEU A 2 14.28 2.02 -13.34
C LEU A 2 13.02 1.17 -13.08
N GLY A 3 11.84 1.69 -13.45
CA GLY A 3 10.56 0.97 -13.33
C GLY A 3 10.43 -0.27 -14.23
N ALA A 4 11.13 -0.34 -15.37
CA ALA A 4 11.07 -1.50 -16.26
C ALA A 4 11.74 -2.75 -15.65
N LYS A 5 12.70 -2.56 -14.74
CA LYS A 5 13.42 -3.67 -14.07
C LYS A 5 12.51 -4.47 -13.13
N TYR A 6 11.52 -3.81 -12.54
CA TYR A 6 10.60 -4.40 -11.57
C TYR A 6 9.21 -4.58 -12.17
N TYR A 7 9.01 -4.30 -13.45
CA TYR A 7 7.71 -4.38 -14.10
C TYR A 7 7.70 -5.50 -15.12
N ASP A 8 6.93 -6.55 -14.84
CA ASP A 8 6.80 -7.74 -15.67
C ASP A 8 5.77 -7.56 -16.81
N GLY A 9 5.53 -6.32 -17.24
CA GLY A 9 4.49 -5.98 -18.22
C GLY A 9 3.04 -6.10 -17.73
N LYS A 10 2.81 -6.76 -16.59
CA LYS A 10 1.48 -6.91 -15.95
C LYS A 10 1.43 -6.41 -14.51
N LYS A 11 2.53 -6.58 -13.77
CA LYS A 11 2.62 -6.27 -12.34
C LYS A 11 3.98 -5.71 -12.00
N ILE A 12 4.00 -4.92 -10.93
CA ILE A 12 5.21 -4.43 -10.31
C ILE A 12 5.66 -5.49 -9.28
N SER A 13 6.78 -6.16 -9.54
CA SER A 13 7.42 -7.16 -8.69
C SER A 13 8.65 -6.56 -8.04
N ILE A 14 8.46 -5.93 -6.88
CA ILE A 14 9.54 -5.34 -6.09
C ILE A 14 9.99 -6.38 -5.05
N PRO A 15 11.25 -6.84 -5.09
CA PRO A 15 11.78 -7.69 -4.04
C PRO A 15 11.97 -6.85 -2.78
N ILE A 16 11.20 -7.16 -1.75
CA ILE A 16 11.30 -6.59 -0.40
C ILE A 16 11.45 -7.73 0.61
N SER A 17 12.01 -7.43 1.78
CA SER A 17 12.03 -8.40 2.88
C SER A 17 10.62 -8.66 3.41
N ASP A 18 10.43 -9.80 4.07
CA ASP A 18 9.14 -10.17 4.66
C ASP A 18 8.70 -9.15 5.75
N ASP A 19 9.65 -8.62 6.52
CA ASP A 19 9.38 -7.57 7.51
C ASP A 19 8.85 -6.30 6.84
N ALA A 20 9.51 -5.84 5.77
CA ALA A 20 9.08 -4.66 5.02
C ALA A 20 7.72 -4.88 4.32
N HIS A 21 7.39 -6.11 3.95
CA HIS A 21 6.08 -6.47 3.42
C HIS A 21 4.99 -6.31 4.48
N ASN A 22 5.24 -6.80 5.70
CA ASN A 22 4.29 -6.69 6.81
C ASN A 22 4.05 -5.23 7.20
N ASP A 23 5.12 -4.44 7.35
CA ASP A 23 5.03 -3.01 7.65
C ASP A 23 4.22 -2.25 6.59
N LEU A 24 4.43 -2.59 5.31
CA LEU A 24 3.69 -1.98 4.21
C LEU A 24 2.20 -2.30 4.28
N ILE A 25 1.84 -3.56 4.54
CA ILE A 25 0.43 -3.95 4.71
C ILE A 25 -0.18 -3.21 5.89
N GLU A 26 0.49 -3.17 7.04
CA GLU A 26 -0.01 -2.49 8.24
C GLU A 26 -0.28 -1.01 7.97
N HIS A 27 0.66 -0.32 7.32
CA HIS A 27 0.49 1.08 6.94
C HIS A 27 -0.67 1.31 5.98
N TRP A 28 -0.82 0.47 4.96
CA TRP A 28 -1.92 0.58 4.00
C TRP A 28 -3.28 0.35 4.67
N VAL A 29 -3.35 -0.64 5.55
CA VAL A 29 -4.55 -0.93 6.34
C VAL A 29 -4.88 0.25 7.25
N PHE A 30 -3.91 0.81 7.95
CA PHE A 30 -4.12 1.99 8.80
C PHE A 30 -4.61 3.21 8.00
N GLN A 31 -4.05 3.45 6.81
CA GLN A 31 -4.49 4.51 5.91
C GLN A 31 -5.92 4.29 5.40
N ALA A 32 -6.26 3.05 5.03
CA ALA A 32 -7.62 2.70 4.60
C ALA A 32 -8.63 2.89 5.74
N TYR A 33 -8.32 2.44 6.95
CA TYR A 33 -9.15 2.67 8.13
C TYR A 33 -9.32 4.14 8.45
N SER A 34 -8.24 4.92 8.43
CA SER A 34 -8.28 6.36 8.70
C SER A 34 -9.15 7.08 7.67
N SER A 35 -9.03 6.72 6.39
CA SER A 35 -9.84 7.28 5.30
C SER A 35 -11.31 6.89 5.44
N PHE A 36 -11.58 5.63 5.79
CA PHE A 36 -12.92 5.13 6.05
C PHE A 36 -13.56 5.86 7.23
N LEU A 37 -12.89 5.89 8.38
CA LEU A 37 -13.34 6.63 9.57
C LEU A 37 -13.60 8.09 9.25
N SER A 38 -12.71 8.76 8.51
CA SER A 38 -12.92 10.15 8.07
C SER A 38 -14.21 10.31 7.25
N ALA A 39 -14.49 9.39 6.33
CA ALA A 39 -15.71 9.43 5.52
C ALA A 39 -16.99 9.28 6.35
N PHE A 40 -16.99 8.48 7.42
CA PHE A 40 -18.17 8.29 8.28
C PHE A 40 -18.26 9.30 9.43
N ALA A 41 -17.12 9.76 9.96
CA ALA A 41 -17.04 10.79 10.98
C ALA A 41 -17.38 12.18 10.42
N THR A 42 -17.38 12.36 9.10
CA THR A 42 -17.85 13.57 8.41
C THR A 42 -19.40 13.62 8.36
N LYS A 43 -20.07 13.40 9.49
CA LYS A 43 -21.49 13.77 9.67
C LYS A 43 -21.58 14.89 10.69
N ARG A 44 -22.11 16.02 10.22
CA ARG A 44 -22.44 17.22 10.99
C ARG A 44 -23.83 17.11 11.60
#